data_AF-A0A6V7TSN6-F1
#
_entry.id   AF-A0A6V7TSN6-F1
#
_cell.length_a   1.000
_cell.length_b   1.000
_cell.length_c   1.000
_cell.angle_alpha   90.00
_cell.angle_beta   90.00
_cell.angle_gamma   90.00
#
_symmetry.space_group_name_H-M   'P 1'
#
loop_
_entity.id
_entity.type
_entity.pdbx_description
1 polymer ?
#
loop_
_entity_poly.entity_id
_entity_poly.type
_entity_poly.pdbx_seq_one_letter_code
_entity_poly.pdbx_strand_id
1 'polypeptide(L)'
;MGDIVLVSFKNGKCLDNILNFLFQEFQLLEGGSEILGTTAYWSDMDILCILPKYINIYDFIEEDASGLYGSLMGIIGSDNINIVKTSRILMLELKMNGIDVDLIYAQIPFEKIETDFDIMDDEIIEGNKNARSILALAGKLIKIQSELTLR
;
A
#
# COMPACT_ATOMS: atom_id res chain seq x y z
N MET A 1 -15.43 -5.16 11.85
CA MET A 1 -15.99 -3.93 11.24
C MET A 1 -15.23 -2.78 11.87
N GLY A 2 -13.99 -2.58 11.42
CA GLY A 2 -13.13 -1.50 11.88
C GLY A 2 -13.09 -0.48 10.76
N ASP A 3 -13.53 0.73 11.05
CA ASP A 3 -13.44 1.84 10.10
C ASP A 3 -11.95 2.17 9.93
N ILE A 4 -11.41 1.88 8.75
CA ILE A 4 -10.04 2.24 8.38
C ILE A 4 -10.05 3.77 8.19
N VAL A 5 -9.46 4.50 9.13
CA VAL A 5 -9.33 5.96 9.04
C VAL A 5 -8.20 6.25 8.07
N LEU A 6 -8.52 6.21 6.78
CA LEU A 6 -7.57 6.51 5.72
C LEU A 6 -7.24 8.00 5.73
N VAL A 7 -5.94 8.27 5.74
CA VAL A 7 -5.30 9.57 5.98
C VAL A 7 -5.98 10.68 5.17
N SER A 8 -6.56 11.65 5.87
CA SER A 8 -7.21 12.81 5.23
C SER A 8 -6.15 13.79 4.72
N PHE A 9 -6.13 14.05 3.41
CA PHE A 9 -5.26 15.07 2.83
C PHE A 9 -5.78 16.46 3.19
N LYS A 10 -4.88 17.46 3.29
CA LYS A 10 -5.30 18.86 3.22
C LYS A 10 -6.10 19.06 1.92
N ASN A 11 -7.36 19.49 2.04
CA ASN A 11 -8.40 19.60 0.99
C ASN A 11 -9.34 18.39 0.79
N GLY A 12 -9.36 17.39 1.68
CA GLY A 12 -10.47 16.43 1.78
C GLY A 12 -10.55 15.35 0.70
N LYS A 13 -9.45 15.09 -0.03
CA LYS A 13 -9.34 13.89 -0.88
C LYS A 13 -8.65 12.80 -0.05
N CYS A 14 -9.25 11.63 0.11
CA CYS A 14 -8.63 10.48 0.79
C CYS A 14 -7.65 9.77 -0.16
N LEU A 15 -6.68 9.00 0.35
CA LEU A 15 -5.77 8.17 -0.47
C LEU A 15 -6.60 7.22 -1.34
N ASP A 16 -7.70 6.71 -0.76
CA ASP A 16 -8.70 5.93 -1.47
C ASP A 16 -9.33 6.66 -2.63
N ASN A 17 -9.56 7.97 -2.55
CA ASN A 17 -10.20 8.69 -3.65
C ASN A 17 -9.27 8.74 -4.87
N ILE A 18 -7.96 8.84 -4.64
CA ILE A 18 -6.96 8.84 -5.71
C ILE A 18 -6.84 7.43 -6.29
N LEU A 19 -6.72 6.42 -5.44
CA LEU A 19 -6.64 5.03 -5.88
C LEU A 19 -7.92 4.56 -6.57
N ASN A 20 -9.10 4.94 -6.07
CA ASN A 20 -10.38 4.66 -6.72
C ASN A 20 -10.47 5.33 -8.09
N PHE A 21 -9.96 6.56 -8.22
CA PHE A 21 -9.95 7.26 -9.50
C PHE A 21 -9.01 6.58 -10.51
N LEU A 22 -7.83 6.15 -10.09
CA LEU A 22 -6.79 5.61 -10.97
C LEU A 22 -7.00 4.13 -11.30
N PHE A 23 -7.36 3.33 -10.31
CA PHE A 23 -7.29 1.86 -10.40
C PHE A 23 -8.64 1.18 -10.37
N GLN A 24 -9.65 1.82 -9.79
CA GLN A 24 -11.03 1.31 -9.57
C GLN A 24 -11.11 0.04 -8.68
N GLU A 25 -10.11 -0.83 -8.71
CA GLU A 25 -9.96 -2.01 -7.86
C GLU A 25 -8.58 -1.98 -7.19
N PHE A 26 -8.56 -1.91 -5.85
CA PHE A 26 -7.37 -1.97 -5.01
C PHE A 26 -7.78 -2.38 -3.59
N GLN A 27 -6.82 -2.80 -2.78
CA GLN A 27 -7.02 -2.98 -1.35
C GLN A 27 -5.83 -2.41 -0.58
N LEU A 28 -6.13 -1.62 0.45
CA LEU A 28 -5.12 -1.09 1.36
C LEU A 28 -5.13 -1.89 2.65
N LEU A 29 -3.95 -2.34 3.08
CA LEU A 29 -3.76 -2.98 4.37
C LEU A 29 -2.71 -2.21 5.17
N GLU A 30 -3.09 -1.63 6.31
CA GLU A 30 -2.17 -0.97 7.23
C GLU A 30 -1.09 -1.95 7.73
N GLY A 31 0.19 -1.61 7.57
CA GLY A 31 1.36 -2.33 8.04
C GLY A 31 1.83 -1.84 9.43
N GLY A 32 3.08 -2.15 9.79
CA GLY A 32 3.71 -1.37 10.86
C GLY A 32 3.23 -1.63 12.29
N SER A 33 3.70 -0.78 13.18
CA SER A 33 3.34 -0.73 14.61
C SER A 33 1.84 -0.44 14.84
N GLU A 34 1.14 0.04 13.79
CA GLU A 34 -0.29 0.38 13.81
C GLU A 34 -1.15 -0.88 14.01
N ILE A 35 -0.81 -1.98 13.33
CA ILE A 35 -1.46 -3.30 13.54
C ILE A 35 -1.30 -3.76 15.00
N LEU A 36 -0.18 -3.45 15.62
CA LEU A 36 0.13 -3.86 17.00
C LEU A 36 -0.60 -3.01 18.06
N GLY A 37 -1.31 -1.94 17.66
CA GLY A 37 -1.92 -0.97 18.58
C GLY A 37 -0.88 -0.27 19.48
N THR A 38 0.38 -0.24 19.03
CA THR A 38 1.53 0.32 19.76
C THR A 38 1.98 1.67 19.20
N THR A 39 1.20 2.23 18.28
CA THR A 39 1.54 3.45 17.57
C THR A 39 1.46 4.66 18.48
N ALA A 40 2.61 5.29 18.67
CA ALA A 40 2.64 6.67 19.12
C ALA A 40 2.07 7.56 18.00
N TYR A 41 1.44 8.68 18.36
CA TYR A 41 0.82 9.65 17.44
C TYR A 41 1.73 10.18 16.30
N TRP A 42 3.05 9.92 16.38
CA TRP A 42 4.08 10.36 15.43
C TRP A 42 4.80 9.19 14.74
N SER A 43 4.26 7.98 14.83
CA SER A 43 4.85 6.81 14.18
C SER A 43 4.61 6.85 12.68
N ASP A 44 5.59 6.35 11.93
CA ASP A 44 5.45 6.12 10.49
C ASP A 44 4.33 5.10 10.25
N MET A 45 3.49 5.36 9.23
CA MET A 45 2.42 4.46 8.81
C MET A 45 2.86 3.65 7.60
N ASP A 46 3.04 2.35 7.79
CA ASP A 46 3.18 1.44 6.66
C ASP A 46 1.81 1.18 6.04
N ILE A 47 1.68 1.23 4.72
CA ILE A 47 0.45 0.87 4.01
C ILE A 47 0.82 -0.06 2.85
N LEU A 48 0.32 -1.30 2.88
CA LEU A 48 0.44 -2.21 1.76
C LEU A 48 -0.70 -1.93 0.76
N CYS A 49 -0.34 -1.49 -0.45
CA CYS A 49 -1.25 -1.28 -1.56
C CYS A 49 -1.27 -2.52 -2.47
N ILE A 50 -2.38 -3.25 -2.43
CA ILE A 50 -2.63 -4.46 -3.19
C ILE A 50 -3.38 -4.10 -4.47
N LEU A 51 -2.83 -4.50 -5.61
CA LEU A 51 -3.34 -4.21 -6.94
C LEU A 51 -3.55 -5.50 -7.75
N PRO A 52 -4.60 -5.58 -8.58
CA PRO A 52 -4.80 -6.71 -9.49
C PRO A 52 -3.72 -6.78 -10.58
N LYS A 53 -3.66 -7.93 -11.25
CA LYS A 53 -2.62 -8.28 -12.22
C LYS A 53 -2.55 -7.37 -13.45
N TYR A 54 -3.67 -6.76 -13.85
CA TYR A 54 -3.71 -5.91 -15.04
C TYR A 54 -3.12 -4.52 -14.80
N ILE A 55 -2.95 -4.08 -13.55
CA ILE A 55 -2.38 -2.77 -13.22
C ILE A 55 -0.86 -2.87 -13.26
N ASN A 56 -0.22 -2.06 -14.08
CA ASN A 56 1.22 -2.14 -14.24
C ASN A 56 1.93 -1.43 -13.09
N ILE A 57 3.13 -1.91 -12.74
CA ILE A 57 4.05 -1.18 -11.86
C ILE A 57 4.32 0.25 -12.36
N TYR A 58 4.29 0.47 -13.69
CA TYR A 58 4.41 1.80 -14.28
C TYR A 58 3.28 2.73 -13.84
N ASP A 59 2.03 2.24 -13.75
CA ASP A 59 0.90 3.04 -13.29
C ASP A 59 1.06 3.48 -11.82
N PHE A 60 1.87 2.75 -11.04
CA PHE A 60 2.19 3.09 -9.66
C PHE A 60 3.30 4.16 -9.54
N ILE A 61 4.32 4.12 -10.40
CA ILE A 61 5.51 4.99 -10.32
C ILE A 61 5.55 6.11 -11.35
N GLU A 62 4.56 6.21 -12.23
CA GLU A 62 4.53 7.20 -13.31
C GLU A 62 4.59 8.62 -12.73
N GLU A 63 5.48 9.45 -13.30
CA GLU A 63 5.79 10.77 -12.77
C GLU A 63 4.79 11.84 -13.21
N ASP A 64 4.02 11.56 -14.27
CA ASP A 64 2.93 12.41 -14.71
C ASP A 64 1.58 12.09 -14.00
N ALA A 65 0.59 12.94 -14.24
CA ALA A 65 -0.72 12.84 -13.59
C ALA A 65 -1.58 11.64 -14.07
N SER A 66 -1.08 10.78 -14.97
CA SER A 66 -1.77 9.57 -15.40
C SER A 66 -1.56 8.39 -14.45
N GLY A 67 -0.51 8.40 -13.62
CA GLY A 67 -0.28 7.40 -12.58
C GLY A 67 -0.30 7.93 -11.16
N LEU A 68 -0.09 7.03 -10.21
CA LEU A 68 -0.27 7.30 -8.78
C LEU A 68 0.75 8.29 -8.24
N TYR A 69 2.05 8.10 -8.52
CA TYR A 69 3.09 8.99 -8.02
C TYR A 69 2.86 10.43 -8.49
N GLY A 70 2.69 10.68 -9.80
CA GLY A 70 2.50 12.03 -10.30
C GLY A 70 1.18 12.66 -9.82
N SER A 71 0.12 11.85 -9.66
CA SER A 71 -1.14 12.29 -9.05
C SER A 71 -0.95 12.73 -7.60
N LEU A 72 -0.26 11.94 -6.79
CA LEU A 72 0.05 12.27 -5.39
C LEU A 72 0.97 13.48 -5.32
N MET A 73 2.02 13.54 -6.14
CA MET A 73 2.94 14.67 -6.24
C MET A 73 2.21 15.99 -6.52
N GLY A 74 1.21 15.98 -7.42
CA GLY A 74 0.38 17.15 -7.70
C GLY A 74 -0.49 17.61 -6.51
N ILE A 75 -0.75 16.74 -5.54
CA ILE A 75 -1.60 17.01 -4.37
C ILE A 75 -0.78 17.38 -3.13
N ILE A 76 0.28 16.62 -2.83
CA ILE A 76 1.10 16.81 -1.61
C ILE A 76 2.37 17.62 -1.86
N GLY A 77 2.74 17.84 -3.12
CA GLY A 77 3.94 18.57 -3.51
C GLY A 77 5.17 17.64 -3.61
N SER A 78 6.11 18.00 -4.48
CA SER A 78 7.31 17.20 -4.78
C SER A 78 8.23 16.96 -3.57
N ASP A 79 8.25 17.87 -2.60
CA ASP A 79 9.10 17.75 -1.41
C ASP A 79 8.55 16.74 -0.39
N ASN A 80 7.31 16.28 -0.59
CA ASN A 80 6.59 15.39 0.34
C ASN A 80 6.34 14.00 -0.26
N ILE A 81 7.00 13.66 -1.37
CA ILE A 81 6.89 12.36 -2.00
C ILE A 81 8.25 11.93 -2.55
N ASN A 82 8.58 10.66 -2.37
CA ASN A 82 9.78 10.07 -2.93
C ASN A 82 9.50 8.63 -3.39
N ILE A 83 10.14 8.22 -4.49
CA ILE A 83 10.09 6.82 -4.93
C ILE A 83 11.28 6.08 -4.36
N VAL A 84 11.01 5.10 -3.50
CA VAL A 84 12.05 4.22 -2.99
C VAL A 84 12.11 2.97 -3.85
N LYS A 85 13.09 2.96 -4.75
CA LYS A 85 13.42 1.80 -5.58
C LYS A 85 14.53 0.99 -4.90
N THR A 86 14.23 0.27 -3.81
CA THR A 86 15.19 -0.72 -3.31
C THR A 86 15.24 -1.96 -4.21
N SER A 87 16.27 -2.78 -4.05
CA SER A 87 16.36 -4.05 -4.79
C SER A 87 15.32 -5.09 -4.38
N ARG A 88 14.63 -4.90 -3.23
CA ARG A 88 13.76 -5.92 -2.62
C ARG A 88 12.28 -5.56 -2.67
N ILE A 89 11.93 -4.30 -2.42
CA ILE A 89 10.55 -3.81 -2.41
C ILE A 89 10.47 -2.46 -3.10
N LEU A 90 9.30 -2.18 -3.67
CA LEU A 90 8.96 -0.88 -4.24
C LEU A 90 7.96 -0.20 -3.32
N MET A 91 8.22 1.06 -2.96
CA MET A 91 7.30 1.87 -2.16
C MET A 91 7.40 3.34 -2.55
N LEU A 92 6.39 4.11 -2.18
CA LEU A 92 6.42 5.56 -2.14
C LEU A 92 6.53 6.00 -0.67
N GLU A 93 7.53 6.79 -0.34
CA GLU A 93 7.60 7.51 0.93
C GLU A 93 6.81 8.81 0.77
N LEU A 94 5.78 9.00 1.59
CA LEU A 94 4.92 10.17 1.57
C LEU A 94 5.04 10.91 2.90
N LYS A 95 5.01 12.25 2.85
CA LYS A 95 4.86 13.09 4.04
C LYS A 95 3.53 13.81 4.01
N MET A 96 2.60 13.39 4.87
CA MET A 96 1.22 13.85 4.85
C MET A 96 0.82 14.45 6.19
N ASN A 97 0.52 15.76 6.21
CA ASN A 97 0.19 16.50 7.44
C ASN A 97 1.20 16.31 8.59
N GLY A 98 2.47 16.08 8.25
CA GLY A 98 3.54 15.84 9.22
C GLY A 98 3.67 14.38 9.68
N ILE A 99 2.88 13.47 9.11
CA ILE A 99 2.97 12.03 9.32
C ILE A 99 3.68 11.41 8.13
N ASP A 100 4.67 10.55 8.39
CA ASP A 100 5.38 9.83 7.34
C ASP A 100 4.62 8.52 7.02
N VAL A 101 4.46 8.22 5.73
CA VAL A 101 3.64 7.10 5.22
C VAL A 101 4.43 6.33 4.16
N ASP A 102 4.63 5.05 4.39
CA ASP A 102 5.29 4.13 3.48
C ASP A 102 4.24 3.34 2.69
N LEU A 103 3.95 3.79 1.45
CA LEU A 103 3.00 3.12 0.56
C LEU A 103 3.70 2.04 -0.26
N ILE A 104 3.60 0.79 0.18
CA ILE A 104 4.28 -0.37 -0.39
C ILE A 104 3.45 -0.96 -1.53
N TYR A 105 4.09 -1.20 -2.67
CA TYR A 105 3.47 -1.85 -3.83
C TYR A 105 3.42 -3.38 -3.69
N ALA A 106 2.23 -3.96 -3.86
CA ALA A 106 2.05 -5.39 -4.09
C ALA A 106 1.03 -5.63 -5.21
N GLN A 107 1.39 -6.46 -6.18
CA GLN A 107 0.47 -6.94 -7.18
C GLN A 107 0.20 -8.42 -6.96
N ILE A 108 -1.06 -8.82 -7.11
CA ILE A 108 -1.50 -10.22 -6.99
C ILE A 108 -1.68 -10.84 -8.39
N PRO A 109 -1.65 -12.18 -8.50
CA PRO A 109 -1.78 -12.85 -9.80
C PRO A 109 -3.22 -12.89 -10.34
N PHE A 110 -4.18 -12.33 -9.60
CA PHE A 110 -5.60 -12.35 -9.93
C PHE A 110 -6.02 -11.11 -10.72
N GLU A 111 -7.01 -11.27 -11.60
CA GLU A 111 -7.57 -10.17 -12.39
C GLU A 111 -8.47 -9.25 -11.55
N LYS A 112 -8.89 -9.69 -10.36
CA LYS A 112 -9.74 -8.93 -9.43
C LYS A 112 -9.34 -9.19 -7.99
N ILE A 113 -9.68 -8.25 -7.12
CA ILE A 113 -9.60 -8.41 -5.67
C ILE A 113 -11.02 -8.70 -5.16
N GLU A 114 -11.25 -9.93 -4.72
CA GLU A 114 -12.55 -10.34 -4.18
C GLU A 114 -12.83 -9.67 -2.82
N THR A 115 -14.11 -9.51 -2.46
CA THR A 115 -14.50 -8.84 -1.20
C THR A 115 -14.05 -9.58 0.06
N ASP A 116 -13.81 -10.88 -0.05
CA ASP A 116 -13.30 -11.77 1.01
C ASP A 116 -11.83 -12.15 0.78
N PHE A 117 -11.09 -11.34 0.01
CA PHE A 117 -9.66 -11.55 -0.27
C PHE A 117 -8.86 -11.79 1.01
N ASP A 118 -8.32 -13.00 1.12
CA ASP A 118 -7.42 -13.40 2.20
C ASP A 118 -5.98 -13.36 1.70
N ILE A 119 -5.19 -12.43 2.22
CA ILE A 119 -3.77 -12.32 1.88
C ILE A 119 -2.97 -13.58 2.26
N MET A 120 -3.48 -14.40 3.19
CA MET A 120 -2.87 -15.67 3.62
C MET A 120 -3.08 -16.82 2.63
N ASP A 121 -3.85 -16.62 1.56
CA ASP A 121 -4.05 -17.66 0.56
C ASP A 121 -2.73 -17.96 -0.16
N ASP A 122 -2.27 -19.21 -0.03
CA ASP A 122 -1.04 -19.70 -0.64
C ASP A 122 -1.07 -19.53 -2.17
N GLU A 123 -2.25 -19.55 -2.81
CA GLU A 123 -2.41 -19.32 -4.25
C GLU A 123 -1.87 -17.95 -4.68
N ILE A 124 -1.92 -16.94 -3.79
CA ILE A 124 -1.37 -15.61 -4.06
C ILE A 124 0.14 -15.69 -4.21
N ILE A 125 0.84 -16.43 -3.36
CA ILE A 125 2.30 -16.54 -3.40
C ILE A 125 2.72 -17.46 -4.55
N GLU A 126 2.06 -18.60 -4.71
CA GLU A 126 2.35 -19.59 -5.76
C GLU A 126 2.12 -19.04 -7.18
N GLY A 127 1.04 -18.28 -7.36
CA GLY A 127 0.68 -17.69 -8.66
C GLY A 127 1.48 -16.45 -9.04
N ASN A 128 2.14 -15.79 -8.08
CA ASN A 128 2.80 -14.52 -8.30
C ASN A 128 4.22 -14.69 -8.85
N LYS A 129 4.50 -14.01 -9.97
CA LYS A 129 5.83 -14.03 -10.62
C LYS A 129 6.65 -12.78 -10.29
N ASN A 130 6.07 -11.80 -9.61
CA ASN A 130 6.73 -10.56 -9.24
C ASN A 130 7.38 -10.72 -7.85
N ALA A 131 8.70 -10.94 -7.85
CA ALA A 131 9.47 -11.12 -6.62
C ALA A 131 9.32 -9.96 -5.61
N ARG A 132 9.13 -8.72 -6.07
CA ARG A 132 8.91 -7.57 -5.17
C ARG A 132 7.57 -7.67 -4.46
N SER A 133 6.53 -8.07 -5.20
CA SER A 133 5.20 -8.28 -4.64
C SER A 133 5.17 -9.45 -3.68
N ILE A 134 5.83 -10.57 -4.00
CA ILE A 134 6.00 -11.71 -3.09
C ILE A 134 6.65 -11.25 -1.78
N LEU A 135 7.73 -10.47 -1.85
CA LEU A 135 8.43 -9.97 -0.66
C LEU A 135 7.56 -9.01 0.18
N ALA A 136 6.83 -8.10 -0.47
CA ALA A 136 5.92 -7.17 0.19
C ALA A 136 4.78 -7.91 0.91
N LEU A 137 4.16 -8.89 0.24
CA LEU A 137 3.12 -9.75 0.80
C LEU A 137 3.67 -10.59 1.96
N ALA A 138 4.80 -11.27 1.78
CA ALA A 138 5.44 -12.09 2.81
C ALA A 138 5.80 -11.27 4.07
N GLY A 139 6.29 -10.04 3.90
CA GLY A 139 6.56 -9.12 5.01
C GLY A 139 5.32 -8.87 5.87
N LYS A 140 4.14 -8.75 5.23
CA LYS A 140 2.85 -8.64 5.92
C LYS A 140 2.43 -9.95 6.61
N LEU A 141 2.61 -11.09 5.95
CA LEU A 141 2.21 -12.41 6.47
C LEU A 141 2.98 -12.82 7.73
N ILE A 142 4.31 -12.67 7.71
CA ILE A 142 5.18 -13.00 8.86
C ILE A 142 4.74 -12.23 10.11
N LYS A 143 4.32 -10.98 9.93
CA LYS A 143 3.89 -10.12 11.03
C LYS A 143 2.59 -10.61 11.66
N ILE A 144 1.57 -10.92 10.84
CA ILE A 144 0.29 -11.45 11.34
C ILE A 144 0.48 -12.81 12.03
N GLN A 145 1.31 -13.71 11.48
CA GLN A 145 1.58 -15.02 12.12
C GLN A 145 2.27 -14.88 13.49
N SER A 146 3.17 -13.92 13.64
CA SER A 146 3.79 -13.63 14.94
C SER A 146 2.77 -13.21 16.01
N GLU A 147 1.67 -12.55 15.62
CA GLU A 147 0.60 -12.13 16.52
C GLU A 147 -0.32 -13.29 16.93
N LEU A 148 -0.64 -14.19 16.00
CA LEU A 148 -1.45 -15.37 16.30
C LEU A 148 -0.75 -16.36 17.24
N THR A 149 0.58 -16.41 17.20
CA THR A 149 1.39 -17.33 18.01
C THR A 149 1.61 -16.83 19.45
N LEU A 150 1.32 -15.56 19.73
CA LEU A 150 1.47 -14.92 21.05
C LEU A 150 0.14 -14.86 21.85
N ARG A 151 -0.93 -15.46 21.34
CA ARG A 151 -2.21 -15.65 22.05
C ARG A 151 -2.34 -17.08 22.56
#